data_AF-A0A2D5PDE5-F1
#
_entry.id   AF-A0A2D5PDE5-F1
#
_cell.length_a   1.000
_cell.length_b   1.000
_cell.length_c   1.000
_cell.angle_alpha   90.00
_cell.angle_beta   90.00
_cell.angle_gamma   90.00
#
_symmetry.space_group_name_H-M   'P 1'
#
loop_
_entity.id
_entity.type
_entity.pdbx_description
1 polymer ?
#
loop_
_entity_poly.entity_id
_entity_poly.type
_entity_poly.pdbx_seq_one_letter_code
_entity_poly.pdbx_strand_id
1 'polypeptide(L)'
;MVLMTGVSAQAADNRLPAATGAPVLSALAAQQKDGLQQDGQQKEGQQESAAPQPDPAQIQADNIIRISGLTGLSEQARNLAQQILNEQAAPIGQQYDVVDRLAQQWAPAALQQTLSSVLTAKLNDAQRTQLERILSSATLEAVRHKELQAISQQSGSDYRRYIDRLRANPVGEARLQLIRRLDQAMQFSALLSATREQVYPQLEAVMTDWQRPGNWQAALEQEVLEFLFYVHRSTPNRELEKVIGLYTRPEMQLWLSGVQKQLAAG
;
A
#
# COMPACT_ATOMS: atom_id res chain seq x y z
N MET A 1 -10.49 -0.25 1.99
CA MET A 1 -9.46 0.80 1.90
C MET A 1 -10.02 1.87 0.98
N VAL A 2 -10.35 3.05 1.51
CA VAL A 2 -10.96 4.16 0.78
C VAL A 2 -10.02 5.35 0.91
N LEU A 3 -9.48 5.80 -0.21
CA LEU A 3 -8.64 6.99 -0.43
C LEU A 3 -9.20 7.64 -1.70
N MET A 4 -9.14 8.93 -2.00
CA MET A 4 -8.86 10.19 -1.31
C MET A 4 -9.59 11.24 -2.18
N THR A 5 -10.49 12.04 -1.62
CA THR A 5 -11.20 13.07 -2.40
C THR A 5 -10.36 14.33 -2.51
N GLY A 6 -9.68 14.50 -3.64
CA GLY A 6 -9.10 15.77 -4.05
C GLY A 6 -10.18 16.68 -4.64
N VAL A 7 -10.74 17.56 -3.82
CA VAL A 7 -11.57 18.67 -4.29
C VAL A 7 -10.66 19.70 -4.95
N SER A 8 -10.71 19.78 -6.28
CA SER A 8 -10.30 21.00 -7.00
C SER A 8 -11.42 22.04 -6.88
N ALA A 9 -11.07 23.22 -6.40
CA ALA A 9 -11.97 24.35 -6.32
C ALA A 9 -12.30 24.86 -7.73
N GLN A 10 -13.55 24.66 -8.15
CA GLN A 10 -14.22 25.53 -9.11
C GLN A 10 -15.55 25.95 -8.48
N ALA A 11 -15.65 27.24 -8.19
CA ALA A 11 -16.87 27.85 -7.69
C ALA A 11 -17.95 27.78 -8.77
N ALA A 12 -18.96 26.94 -8.55
CA ALA A 12 -20.30 27.13 -9.09
C ALA A 12 -21.29 26.45 -8.14
N ASP A 13 -22.17 27.29 -7.62
CA ASP A 13 -23.29 27.02 -6.73
C ASP A 13 -24.22 25.95 -7.33
N ASN A 14 -24.37 24.79 -6.68
CA ASN A 14 -25.64 24.06 -6.72
C ASN A 14 -25.80 23.05 -5.58
N ARG A 15 -26.96 23.09 -4.93
CA ARG A 15 -27.34 22.30 -3.76
C ARG A 15 -27.89 20.90 -4.14
N LEU A 16 -27.32 19.86 -3.50
CA LEU A 16 -27.93 18.56 -3.06
C LEU A 16 -28.48 17.58 -4.15
N PRO A 17 -28.60 16.24 -3.90
CA PRO A 17 -28.78 15.57 -2.61
C PRO A 17 -27.83 14.40 -2.27
N ALA A 18 -27.92 13.98 -1.01
CA ALA A 18 -27.28 12.83 -0.41
C ALA A 18 -27.63 11.51 -1.15
N ALA A 19 -26.60 10.76 -1.54
CA ALA A 19 -26.72 9.36 -1.94
C ALA A 19 -25.99 8.48 -0.93
N THR A 20 -26.78 7.84 -0.08
CA THR A 20 -26.46 6.67 0.71
C THR A 20 -25.98 5.53 -0.19
N GLY A 21 -24.70 5.17 -0.10
CA GLY A 21 -24.13 3.98 -0.74
C GLY A 21 -23.41 3.12 0.31
N ALA A 22 -24.10 2.10 0.80
CA ALA A 22 -23.51 1.08 1.66
C ALA A 22 -22.47 0.24 0.88
N PRO A 23 -21.33 -0.16 1.47
CA PRO A 23 -20.35 -0.98 0.77
C PRO A 23 -20.83 -2.43 0.68
N VAL A 24 -21.19 -2.85 -0.53
CA VAL A 24 -21.25 -4.26 -0.92
C VAL A 24 -19.82 -4.72 -1.16
N LEU A 25 -19.26 -5.46 -0.20
CA LEU A 25 -18.24 -6.52 -0.34
C LEU A 25 -17.74 -6.92 1.07
N SER A 26 -18.63 -7.52 1.87
CA SER A 26 -18.30 -8.16 3.15
C SER A 26 -18.94 -9.54 3.30
N ALA A 27 -19.12 -10.25 2.19
CA ALA A 27 -19.72 -11.59 2.20
C ALA A 27 -18.96 -12.53 1.26
N LEU A 28 -17.74 -12.93 1.64
CA LEU A 28 -17.13 -14.18 1.15
C LEU A 28 -16.03 -14.71 2.09
N ALA A 29 -16.23 -14.59 3.41
CA ALA A 29 -15.30 -15.13 4.42
C ALA A 29 -15.99 -15.89 5.56
N ALA A 30 -17.28 -16.21 5.44
CA ALA A 30 -18.03 -16.90 6.48
C ALA A 30 -19.04 -17.89 5.90
N GLN A 31 -18.54 -18.96 5.27
CA GLN A 31 -19.37 -20.13 5.02
C GLN A 31 -18.51 -21.38 4.84
N GLN A 32 -18.04 -21.96 5.95
CA GLN A 32 -17.71 -23.39 6.03
C GLN A 32 -17.49 -23.79 7.50
N LYS A 33 -18.58 -23.85 8.25
CA LYS A 33 -18.71 -24.67 9.46
C LYS A 33 -20.17 -25.06 9.62
N ASP A 34 -20.51 -26.26 9.15
CA ASP A 34 -21.06 -27.34 9.98
C ASP A 34 -21.72 -28.42 9.11
N GLY A 35 -21.43 -29.68 9.49
CA GLY A 35 -22.34 -30.80 9.29
C GLY A 35 -21.87 -31.91 8.36
N LEU A 36 -21.17 -32.92 8.93
CA LEU A 36 -21.72 -34.25 9.27
C LEU A 36 -20.75 -35.41 9.01
N GLN A 37 -20.61 -36.21 10.05
CA GLN A 37 -19.94 -37.51 10.13
C GLN A 37 -20.63 -38.57 9.26
N GLN A 38 -19.87 -39.51 8.68
CA GLN A 38 -20.05 -40.94 8.97
C GLN A 38 -18.91 -41.82 8.41
N ASP A 39 -18.80 -42.96 9.10
CA ASP A 39 -17.83 -44.05 9.05
C ASP A 39 -17.42 -44.62 7.69
N GLY A 40 -16.22 -45.20 7.67
CA GLY A 40 -15.80 -46.15 6.65
C GLY A 40 -14.31 -46.46 6.72
N GLN A 41 -13.92 -47.46 7.52
CA GLN A 41 -12.58 -48.07 7.49
C GLN A 41 -12.27 -48.61 6.08
N GLN A 42 -11.09 -48.28 5.54
CA GLN A 42 -10.28 -49.22 4.77
C GLN A 42 -8.82 -48.75 4.71
N LYS A 43 -7.94 -49.63 5.16
CA LYS A 43 -6.48 -49.52 5.08
C LYS A 43 -6.04 -49.67 3.63
N GLU A 44 -5.23 -48.76 3.14
CA GLU A 44 -4.23 -49.03 2.10
C GLU A 44 -3.11 -48.00 2.22
N GLY A 45 -1.87 -48.49 2.13
CA GLY A 45 -0.66 -47.76 2.49
C GLY A 45 -0.49 -46.48 1.68
N GLN A 46 -0.76 -45.35 2.32
CA GLN A 46 -0.27 -44.06 1.86
C GLN A 46 1.12 -43.87 2.44
N GLN A 47 2.14 -44.02 1.59
CA GLN A 47 3.36 -43.26 1.75
C GLN A 47 2.93 -41.81 1.89
N GLU A 48 2.99 -41.33 3.13
CA GLU A 48 2.88 -39.94 3.52
C GLU A 48 4.03 -39.24 2.79
N SER A 49 3.74 -38.84 1.55
CA SER A 49 4.58 -37.96 0.76
C SER A 49 4.56 -36.67 1.55
N ALA A 50 5.55 -36.50 2.43
CA ALA A 50 5.74 -35.27 3.17
C ALA A 50 5.62 -34.14 2.15
N ALA A 51 4.59 -33.31 2.31
CA ALA A 51 4.45 -32.12 1.50
C ALA A 51 5.82 -31.41 1.53
N PRO A 52 6.36 -30.98 0.37
CA PRO A 52 7.66 -30.34 0.34
C PRO A 52 7.68 -29.25 1.41
N GLN A 53 8.57 -29.38 2.41
CA GLN A 53 8.70 -28.34 3.40
C GLN A 53 9.08 -27.07 2.65
N PRO A 54 8.35 -25.95 2.87
CA PRO A 54 8.65 -24.72 2.17
C PRO A 54 10.10 -24.32 2.45
N ASP A 55 10.81 -23.91 1.40
CA ASP A 55 12.22 -23.50 1.48
C ASP A 55 12.38 -22.45 2.59
N PRO A 56 13.25 -22.66 3.59
CA PRO A 56 13.49 -21.68 4.65
C PRO A 56 13.79 -20.27 4.13
N ALA A 57 14.46 -20.14 2.99
CA ALA A 57 14.73 -18.84 2.36
C ALA A 57 13.44 -18.18 1.85
N GLN A 58 12.50 -18.97 1.31
CA GLN A 58 11.20 -18.49 0.87
C GLN A 58 10.33 -18.06 2.06
N ILE A 59 10.32 -18.84 3.16
CA ILE A 59 9.61 -18.45 4.39
C ILE A 59 10.13 -17.12 4.93
N GLN A 60 11.45 -16.93 4.95
CA GLN A 60 12.06 -15.67 5.37
C GLN A 60 11.64 -14.52 4.45
N ALA A 61 11.71 -14.73 3.13
CA ALA A 61 11.30 -13.72 2.15
C ALA A 61 9.84 -13.31 2.33
N ASP A 62 8.94 -14.29 2.51
CA ASP A 62 7.52 -14.06 2.72
C ASP A 62 7.27 -13.28 4.02
N ASN A 63 7.99 -13.63 5.10
CA ASN A 63 7.89 -12.90 6.35
C ASN A 63 8.35 -11.45 6.21
N ILE A 64 9.53 -11.26 5.61
CA ILE A 64 10.12 -9.96 5.31
C ILE A 64 9.14 -9.09 4.50
N ILE A 65 8.57 -9.63 3.43
CA ILE A 65 7.58 -8.95 2.58
C ILE A 65 6.32 -8.58 3.38
N ARG A 66 5.76 -9.54 4.12
CA ARG A 66 4.57 -9.34 4.96
C ARG A 66 4.78 -8.21 5.97
N ILE A 67 5.91 -8.19 6.67
CA ILE A 67 6.19 -7.16 7.69
C ILE A 67 6.60 -5.82 7.07
N SER A 68 7.10 -5.79 5.84
CA SER A 68 7.44 -4.52 5.18
C SER A 68 6.23 -3.65 4.84
N GLY A 69 5.03 -4.26 4.72
CA GLY A 69 3.81 -3.57 4.28
C GLY A 69 3.74 -3.26 2.78
N LEU A 70 4.76 -3.64 2.00
CA LEU A 70 4.81 -3.37 0.55
C LEU A 70 3.73 -4.09 -0.25
N THR A 71 3.12 -5.15 0.29
CA THR A 71 1.94 -5.79 -0.31
C THR A 71 0.74 -4.85 -0.41
N GLY A 72 0.68 -3.80 0.42
CA GLY A 72 -0.33 -2.75 0.34
C GLY A 72 -0.30 -1.97 -0.98
N LEU A 73 0.77 -2.03 -1.76
CA LEU A 73 0.84 -1.40 -3.08
C LEU A 73 -0.16 -2.01 -4.08
N SER A 74 -0.49 -3.30 -3.96
CA SER A 74 -1.58 -3.93 -4.72
C SER A 74 -2.92 -3.26 -4.45
N GLU A 75 -3.21 -2.97 -3.18
CA GLU A 75 -4.44 -2.29 -2.79
C GLU A 75 -4.44 -0.84 -3.29
N GLN A 76 -3.30 -0.15 -3.23
CA GLN A 76 -3.15 1.21 -3.78
C GLN A 76 -3.43 1.25 -5.29
N ALA A 77 -2.84 0.33 -6.06
CA ALA A 77 -3.06 0.24 -7.51
C ALA A 77 -4.54 0.00 -7.83
N ARG A 78 -5.17 -0.95 -7.13
CA ARG A 78 -6.59 -1.26 -7.30
C ARG A 78 -7.49 -0.09 -6.93
N ASN A 79 -7.26 0.55 -5.78
CA ASN A 79 -8.11 1.64 -5.29
C ASN A 79 -8.02 2.86 -6.20
N LEU A 80 -6.81 3.18 -6.67
CA LEU A 80 -6.61 4.27 -7.63
C LEU A 80 -7.41 4.03 -8.92
N ALA A 81 -7.28 2.83 -9.50
CA ALA A 81 -8.00 2.47 -10.71
C ALA A 81 -9.51 2.51 -10.50
N GLN A 82 -10.00 1.91 -9.40
CA GLN A 82 -11.43 1.91 -9.08
C GLN A 82 -11.98 3.32 -8.85
N GLN A 83 -11.22 4.19 -8.17
CA GLN A 83 -11.61 5.58 -7.96
C GLN A 83 -11.81 6.29 -9.30
N ILE A 84 -10.83 6.21 -10.20
CA ILE A 84 -10.90 6.89 -11.49
C ILE A 84 -12.03 6.31 -12.34
N LEU A 85 -12.18 4.98 -12.38
CA LEU A 85 -13.30 4.32 -13.08
C LEU A 85 -14.66 4.80 -12.56
N ASN A 86 -14.80 4.98 -11.25
CA ASN A 86 -16.04 5.48 -10.64
C ASN A 86 -16.28 6.96 -10.97
N GLU A 87 -15.24 7.79 -10.89
CA GLU A 87 -15.30 9.23 -11.22
C GLU A 87 -15.68 9.47 -12.69
N GLN A 88 -15.18 8.62 -13.59
CA GLN A 88 -15.51 8.67 -15.02
C GLN A 88 -16.82 7.95 -15.38
N ALA A 89 -17.51 7.35 -14.39
CA ALA A 89 -18.67 6.50 -14.59
C ALA A 89 -18.43 5.44 -15.71
N ALA A 90 -17.23 4.84 -15.70
CA ALA A 90 -16.79 3.93 -16.75
C ALA A 90 -17.74 2.71 -16.88
N PRO A 91 -18.13 2.31 -18.10
CA PRO A 91 -18.95 1.11 -18.32
C PRO A 91 -18.32 -0.15 -17.73
N ILE A 92 -19.16 -1.11 -17.34
CA ILE A 92 -18.70 -2.36 -16.70
C ILE A 92 -17.62 -3.09 -17.51
N GLY A 93 -17.70 -3.08 -18.86
CA GLY A 93 -16.69 -3.70 -19.73
C GLY A 93 -15.31 -3.07 -19.56
N GLN A 94 -15.23 -1.74 -19.52
CA GLN A 94 -13.98 -1.01 -19.27
C GLN A 94 -13.43 -1.29 -17.86
N GLN A 95 -14.31 -1.45 -16.86
CA GLN A 95 -13.88 -1.81 -15.52
C GLN A 95 -13.20 -3.18 -15.49
N TYR A 96 -13.76 -4.18 -16.19
CA TYR A 96 -13.14 -5.51 -16.31
C TYR A 96 -11.80 -5.43 -17.05
N ASP A 97 -11.74 -4.73 -18.18
CA ASP A 97 -10.51 -4.59 -18.97
C ASP A 97 -9.36 -4.00 -18.15
N VAL A 98 -9.63 -2.98 -17.33
CA VAL A 98 -8.63 -2.38 -16.43
C VAL A 98 -8.22 -3.35 -15.33
N VAL A 99 -9.17 -4.06 -14.71
CA VAL A 99 -8.87 -5.04 -13.67
C VAL A 99 -7.98 -6.16 -14.20
N ASP A 100 -8.28 -6.70 -15.38
CA ASP A 100 -7.51 -7.78 -16.02
C ASP A 100 -6.08 -7.33 -16.36
N ARG A 101 -5.92 -6.10 -16.87
CA ARG A 101 -4.61 -5.50 -17.14
C ARG A 101 -3.78 -5.36 -15.86
N LEU A 102 -4.39 -4.82 -14.80
CA LEU A 102 -3.69 -4.60 -13.54
C LEU A 102 -3.36 -5.91 -12.82
N ALA A 103 -4.19 -6.94 -12.93
CA ALA A 103 -3.97 -8.22 -12.26
C ALA A 103 -2.63 -8.87 -12.62
N GLN A 104 -2.09 -8.63 -13.82
CA GLN A 104 -0.83 -9.22 -14.27
C GLN A 104 0.37 -8.84 -13.37
N GLN A 105 0.38 -7.62 -12.84
CA GLN A 105 1.46 -7.10 -12.00
C GLN A 105 1.03 -6.89 -10.55
N TRP A 106 -0.22 -6.50 -10.34
CA TRP A 106 -0.72 -6.01 -9.06
C TRP A 106 -1.61 -7.01 -8.32
N ALA A 107 -1.91 -8.18 -8.89
CA ALA A 107 -2.53 -9.25 -8.12
C ALA A 107 -1.60 -9.66 -6.95
N PRO A 108 -2.14 -10.04 -5.78
CA PRO A 108 -1.33 -10.32 -4.60
C PRO A 108 -0.18 -11.32 -4.85
N ALA A 109 -0.45 -12.39 -5.59
CA ALA A 109 0.57 -13.39 -5.93
C ALA A 109 1.66 -12.85 -6.87
N ALA A 110 1.27 -12.04 -7.87
CA ALA A 110 2.21 -11.44 -8.82
C ALA A 110 3.13 -10.42 -8.12
N LEU A 111 2.56 -9.58 -7.25
CA LEU A 111 3.34 -8.63 -6.46
C LEU A 111 4.25 -9.36 -5.47
N GLN A 112 3.76 -10.41 -4.77
CA GLN A 112 4.58 -11.23 -3.87
C GLN A 112 5.81 -11.80 -4.60
N GLN A 113 5.61 -12.36 -5.79
CA GLN A 113 6.68 -12.91 -6.60
C GLN A 113 7.70 -11.83 -7.01
N THR A 114 7.21 -10.66 -7.42
CA THR A 114 8.05 -9.51 -7.78
C THR A 114 8.91 -9.06 -6.60
N LEU A 115 8.30 -8.89 -5.42
CA LEU A 115 9.00 -8.46 -4.22
C LEU A 115 10.03 -9.52 -3.76
N SER A 116 9.68 -10.80 -3.81
CA SER A 116 10.61 -11.90 -3.47
C SER A 116 11.80 -11.97 -4.44
N SER A 117 11.55 -11.80 -5.73
CA SER A 117 12.60 -11.75 -6.76
C SER A 117 13.57 -10.58 -6.50
N VAL A 118 13.06 -9.39 -6.19
CA VAL A 118 13.91 -8.25 -5.83
C VAL A 118 14.73 -8.54 -4.57
N LEU A 119 14.08 -9.08 -3.54
CA LEU A 119 14.75 -9.36 -2.26
C LEU A 119 15.90 -10.36 -2.45
N THR A 120 15.67 -11.42 -3.22
CA THR A 120 16.66 -12.47 -3.48
C THR A 120 17.76 -12.03 -4.42
N ALA A 121 17.47 -11.15 -5.38
CA ALA A 121 18.45 -10.59 -6.30
C ALA A 121 19.33 -9.50 -5.66
N LYS A 122 18.80 -8.73 -4.69
CA LYS A 122 19.50 -7.58 -4.10
C LYS A 122 20.26 -7.90 -2.82
N LEU A 123 19.76 -8.83 -2.01
CA LEU A 123 20.29 -9.09 -0.68
C LEU A 123 20.74 -10.54 -0.55
N ASN A 124 21.89 -10.75 0.08
CA ASN A 124 22.32 -12.08 0.53
C ASN A 124 21.62 -12.49 1.85
N ASP A 125 21.84 -13.72 2.32
CA ASP A 125 21.19 -14.27 3.53
C ASP A 125 21.45 -13.43 4.79
N ALA A 126 22.68 -12.96 4.98
CA ALA A 126 23.04 -12.14 6.13
C ALA A 126 22.32 -10.79 6.11
N GLN A 127 22.21 -10.19 4.93
CA GLN A 127 21.48 -8.93 4.72
C GLN A 127 19.97 -9.10 4.90
N ARG A 128 19.38 -10.20 4.40
CA ARG A 128 17.96 -10.53 4.63
C ARG A 128 17.66 -10.70 6.12
N THR A 129 18.52 -11.41 6.84
CA THR A 129 18.39 -11.58 8.29
C THR A 129 18.46 -10.24 9.05
N GLN A 130 19.38 -9.36 8.64
CA GLN A 130 19.51 -8.04 9.25
C GLN A 130 18.30 -7.15 8.94
N LEU A 131 17.80 -7.19 7.72
CA LEU A 131 16.61 -6.47 7.28
C LEU A 131 15.35 -6.93 8.05
N GLU A 132 15.15 -8.24 8.17
CA GLU A 132 14.06 -8.82 8.95
C GLU A 132 14.10 -8.35 10.41
N ARG A 133 15.29 -8.31 11.01
CA ARG A 133 15.49 -7.79 12.38
C ARG A 133 15.14 -6.31 12.48
N ILE A 134 15.52 -5.49 11.50
CA ILE A 134 15.18 -4.07 11.46
C ILE A 134 13.65 -3.90 11.41
N LEU A 135 13.00 -4.59 10.47
CA LEU A 135 11.54 -4.54 10.28
C LEU A 135 10.75 -5.12 11.44
N SER A 136 11.33 -6.06 12.18
CA SER A 136 10.73 -6.65 13.38
C SER A 136 11.07 -5.86 14.66
N SER A 137 11.77 -4.74 14.54
CA SER A 137 12.05 -3.90 15.71
C SER A 137 10.76 -3.30 16.27
N ALA A 138 10.66 -3.22 17.60
CA ALA A 138 9.51 -2.62 18.29
C ALA A 138 9.21 -1.18 17.82
N THR A 139 10.24 -0.44 17.38
CA THR A 139 10.07 0.91 16.82
C THR A 139 9.31 0.88 15.51
N LEU A 140 9.70 0.05 14.54
CA LEU A 140 8.98 -0.03 13.26
C LEU A 140 7.63 -0.72 13.40
N GLU A 141 7.47 -1.66 14.32
CA GLU A 141 6.17 -2.24 14.63
C GLU A 141 5.19 -1.17 15.15
N ALA A 142 5.62 -0.32 16.08
CA ALA A 142 4.80 0.79 16.56
C ALA A 142 4.47 1.81 15.46
N VAL A 143 5.39 2.08 14.54
CA VAL A 143 5.14 2.95 13.37
C VAL A 143 4.08 2.33 12.47
N ARG A 144 4.21 1.05 12.10
CA ARG A 144 3.20 0.35 11.29
C ARG A 144 1.82 0.36 11.94
N HIS A 145 1.75 0.19 13.26
CA HIS A 145 0.47 0.28 13.97
C HIS A 145 -0.16 1.68 13.84
N LYS A 146 0.64 2.75 13.96
CA LYS A 146 0.18 4.13 13.74
C LYS A 146 -0.28 4.37 12.29
N GLU A 147 0.43 3.81 11.31
CA GLU A 147 0.06 3.90 9.89
C GLU A 147 -1.27 3.21 9.60
N LEU A 148 -1.44 1.97 10.08
CA LEU A 148 -2.70 1.23 9.94
C LEU A 148 -3.86 1.95 10.62
N GLN A 149 -3.62 2.49 11.82
CA GLN A 149 -4.61 3.33 12.50
C GLN A 149 -4.94 4.58 11.68
N ALA A 150 -3.95 5.28 11.15
CA ALA A 150 -4.16 6.46 10.33
C ALA A 150 -4.97 6.15 9.08
N ILE A 151 -4.67 5.04 8.38
CA ILE A 151 -5.42 4.57 7.21
C ILE A 151 -6.90 4.33 7.57
N SER A 152 -7.18 3.66 8.70
CA SER A 152 -8.56 3.42 9.15
C SER A 152 -9.33 4.71 9.51
N GLN A 153 -8.62 5.77 9.90
CA GLN A 153 -9.19 7.06 10.30
C GLN A 153 -9.30 8.07 9.16
N GLN A 154 -8.74 7.76 7.99
CA GLN A 154 -8.48 8.72 6.93
C GLN A 154 -9.75 9.30 6.28
N SER A 155 -10.84 8.52 6.25
CA SER A 155 -12.16 8.99 5.80
C SER A 155 -12.95 9.74 6.89
N GLY A 156 -12.42 9.77 8.12
CA GLY A 156 -13.04 10.36 9.30
C GLY A 156 -12.96 11.88 9.38
N SER A 157 -13.80 12.46 10.24
CA SER A 157 -13.84 13.91 10.47
C SER A 157 -12.59 14.43 11.19
N ASP A 158 -11.96 13.64 12.06
CA ASP A 158 -10.75 14.03 12.78
C ASP A 158 -9.53 14.14 11.86
N TYR A 159 -9.39 13.24 10.89
CA TYR A 159 -8.35 13.32 9.86
C TYR A 159 -8.51 14.60 9.05
N ARG A 160 -9.71 14.83 8.48
CA ARG A 160 -10.01 16.07 7.71
C ARG A 160 -9.70 17.33 8.52
N ARG A 161 -10.20 17.40 9.76
CA ARG A 161 -9.96 18.56 10.64
C ARG A 161 -8.47 18.78 10.92
N TYR A 162 -7.69 17.71 11.06
CA TYR A 162 -6.25 17.83 11.24
C TYR A 162 -5.55 18.37 9.98
N ILE A 163 -5.89 17.84 8.80
CA ILE A 163 -5.33 18.30 7.52
C ILE A 163 -5.70 19.76 7.24
N ASP A 164 -6.95 20.16 7.47
CA ASP A 164 -7.38 21.56 7.30
C ASP A 164 -6.55 22.49 8.19
N ARG A 165 -6.31 22.09 9.45
CA ARG A 165 -5.45 22.84 10.37
C ARG A 165 -4.01 22.90 9.90
N LEU A 166 -3.46 21.78 9.42
CA LEU A 166 -2.10 21.69 8.91
C LEU A 166 -1.88 22.62 7.72
N ARG A 167 -2.86 22.73 6.83
CA ARG A 167 -2.81 23.64 5.66
C ARG A 167 -2.94 25.10 6.07
N ALA A 168 -3.77 25.40 7.07
CA ALA A 168 -4.02 26.77 7.53
C ALA A 168 -2.91 27.33 8.43
N ASN A 169 -2.09 26.47 9.06
CA ASN A 169 -1.10 26.89 10.04
C ASN A 169 0.30 26.41 9.65
N PRO A 170 1.30 27.30 9.55
CA PRO A 170 2.66 26.88 9.24
C PRO A 170 3.18 25.95 10.35
N VAL A 171 3.62 24.76 9.94
CA VAL A 171 4.39 23.86 10.81
C VAL A 171 5.80 24.39 10.98
N GLY A 172 6.39 24.19 12.17
CA GLY A 172 7.77 24.58 12.40
C GLY A 172 8.72 23.89 11.42
N GLU A 173 9.64 24.67 10.83
CA GLU A 173 10.53 24.21 9.74
C GLU A 173 11.28 22.91 10.10
N ALA A 174 11.78 22.81 11.33
CA ALA A 174 12.48 21.61 11.81
C ALA A 174 11.60 20.35 11.73
N ARG A 175 10.29 20.48 12.00
CA ARG A 175 9.35 19.37 11.92
C ARG A 175 9.07 18.98 10.47
N LEU A 176 8.87 19.96 9.60
CA LEU A 176 8.66 19.74 8.18
C LEU A 176 9.85 19.00 7.55
N GLN A 177 11.08 19.43 7.87
CA GLN A 177 12.29 18.76 7.38
C GLN A 177 12.41 17.32 7.87
N LEU A 178 12.00 17.02 9.11
CA LEU A 178 11.96 15.63 9.59
C LEU A 178 10.96 14.77 8.84
N ILE A 179 9.76 15.28 8.56
CA ILE A 179 8.75 14.54 7.78
C ILE A 179 9.22 14.31 6.34
N ARG A 180 9.84 15.30 5.68
CA ARG A 180 10.44 15.13 4.36
C ARG A 180 11.57 14.09 4.34
N ARG A 181 12.45 14.13 5.34
CA ARG A 181 13.53 13.13 5.49
C ARG A 181 12.99 11.74 5.75
N LEU A 182 11.88 11.63 6.49
CA LEU A 182 11.20 10.37 6.70
C LEU A 182 10.62 9.81 5.40
N ASP A 183 9.87 10.63 4.65
CA ASP A 183 9.36 10.25 3.33
C ASP A 183 10.48 9.73 2.41
N GLN A 184 11.58 10.49 2.32
CA GLN A 184 12.74 10.11 1.53
C GLN A 184 13.37 8.80 2.02
N ALA A 185 13.52 8.60 3.34
CA ALA A 185 14.09 7.38 3.88
C ALA A 185 13.19 6.16 3.63
N MET A 186 11.88 6.32 3.74
CA MET A 186 10.89 5.28 3.43
C MET A 186 10.70 5.08 1.93
N GLN A 187 11.15 6.03 1.12
CA GLN A 187 10.84 6.14 -0.31
C GLN A 187 9.34 6.11 -0.57
N PHE A 188 8.53 6.67 0.33
CA PHE A 188 7.09 6.40 0.34
C PHE A 188 6.37 7.06 -0.84
N SER A 189 6.56 8.37 -1.03
CA SER A 189 6.09 9.09 -2.22
C SER A 189 6.63 8.47 -3.52
N ALA A 190 7.90 8.07 -3.52
CA ALA A 190 8.56 7.48 -4.69
C ALA A 190 7.97 6.12 -5.10
N LEU A 191 7.67 5.24 -4.12
CA LEU A 191 7.01 3.95 -4.37
C LEU A 191 5.58 4.14 -4.86
N LEU A 192 4.82 5.05 -4.25
CA LEU A 192 3.47 5.37 -4.71
C LEU A 192 3.49 6.00 -6.12
N SER A 193 4.49 6.84 -6.42
CA SER A 193 4.66 7.42 -7.76
C SER A 193 4.91 6.33 -8.80
N ALA A 194 5.82 5.39 -8.52
CA ALA A 194 6.08 4.24 -9.39
C ALA A 194 4.82 3.39 -9.60
N THR A 195 4.00 3.18 -8.56
CA THR A 195 2.69 2.53 -8.69
C THR A 195 1.77 3.30 -9.63
N ARG A 196 1.59 4.61 -9.44
CA ARG A 196 0.71 5.43 -10.30
C ARG A 196 1.21 5.46 -11.75
N GLU A 197 2.52 5.49 -11.97
CA GLU A 197 3.15 5.44 -13.29
C GLU A 197 2.87 4.15 -14.06
N GLN A 198 2.68 3.03 -13.37
CA GLN A 198 2.28 1.77 -14.01
C GLN A 198 0.75 1.67 -14.20
N VAL A 199 -0.03 2.25 -13.29
CA VAL A 199 -1.50 2.16 -13.34
C VAL A 199 -2.09 3.11 -14.39
N TYR A 200 -1.60 4.36 -14.48
CA TYR A 200 -2.15 5.36 -15.38
C TYR A 200 -2.14 4.96 -16.87
N PRO A 201 -1.06 4.38 -17.42
CA PRO A 201 -1.08 3.90 -18.80
C PRO A 201 -2.14 2.82 -19.06
N GLN A 202 -2.45 1.96 -18.07
CA GLN A 202 -3.50 0.95 -18.22
C GLN A 202 -4.90 1.58 -18.24
N LEU A 203 -5.10 2.65 -17.48
CA LEU A 203 -6.33 3.43 -17.49
C LEU A 203 -6.49 4.22 -18.80
N GLU A 204 -5.44 4.91 -19.27
CA GLU A 204 -5.43 5.65 -20.55
C GLU A 204 -5.68 4.72 -21.76
N ALA A 205 -5.20 3.47 -21.69
CA ALA A 205 -5.42 2.49 -22.75
C ALA A 205 -6.88 2.02 -22.87
N VAL A 206 -7.68 2.14 -21.81
CA VAL A 206 -9.09 1.68 -21.78
C VAL A 206 -10.08 2.85 -21.84
N MET A 207 -9.75 3.96 -21.19
CA MET A 207 -10.57 5.18 -21.15
C MET A 207 -9.93 6.25 -22.04
N THR A 208 -10.27 6.24 -23.32
CA THR A 208 -9.63 7.10 -24.34
C THR A 208 -9.80 8.60 -24.11
N ASP A 209 -10.87 9.02 -23.42
CA ASP A 209 -11.16 10.42 -23.12
C ASP A 209 -10.58 10.87 -21.76
N TRP A 210 -10.03 9.93 -20.99
CA TRP A 210 -9.40 10.24 -19.71
C TRP A 210 -7.89 10.42 -19.89
N GLN A 211 -7.36 11.47 -19.26
CA GLN A 211 -5.92 11.73 -19.20
C GLN A 211 -5.51 11.94 -17.75
N ARG A 212 -4.31 11.46 -17.39
CA ARG A 212 -3.76 11.71 -16.07
C ARG A 212 -3.60 13.22 -15.79
N PRO A 213 -3.92 13.71 -14.58
CA PRO A 213 -3.77 15.12 -14.25
C PRO A 213 -2.30 15.57 -14.34
N GLY A 214 -2.00 16.69 -15.01
CA GLY A 214 -0.61 17.14 -15.21
C GLY A 214 0.19 17.41 -13.92
N ASN A 215 -0.48 17.68 -12.80
CA ASN A 215 0.11 17.95 -11.49
C ASN A 215 0.04 16.76 -10.51
N TRP A 216 -0.28 15.54 -10.98
CA TRP A 216 -0.56 14.40 -10.11
C TRP A 216 0.61 14.06 -9.17
N GLN A 217 1.86 14.24 -9.60
CA GLN A 217 3.05 13.96 -8.78
C GLN A 217 3.15 14.91 -7.59
N ALA A 218 3.05 16.22 -7.83
CA ALA A 218 3.06 17.22 -6.76
C ALA A 218 1.89 17.03 -5.78
N ALA A 219 0.71 16.66 -6.29
CA ALA A 219 -0.44 16.33 -5.46
C ALA A 219 -0.17 15.09 -4.58
N LEU A 220 0.43 14.03 -5.16
CA LEU A 220 0.82 12.83 -4.42
C LEU A 220 1.84 13.14 -3.32
N GLU A 221 2.88 13.92 -3.61
CA GLU A 221 3.88 14.31 -2.62
C GLU A 221 3.24 15.07 -1.45
N GLN A 222 2.33 16.01 -1.75
CA GLN A 222 1.60 16.73 -0.72
C GLN A 222 0.71 15.78 0.12
N GLU A 223 -0.04 14.88 -0.52
CA GLU A 223 -0.87 13.87 0.16
C GLU A 223 -0.05 12.99 1.11
N VAL A 224 1.14 12.57 0.67
CA VAL A 224 2.06 11.76 1.48
C VAL A 224 2.58 12.54 2.68
N LEU A 225 3.01 13.79 2.48
CA LEU A 225 3.45 14.64 3.59
C LEU A 225 2.34 14.84 4.61
N GLU A 226 1.13 15.18 4.16
CA GLU A 226 -0.06 15.35 4.98
C GLU A 226 -0.40 14.08 5.78
N PHE A 227 -0.34 12.92 5.13
CA PHE A 227 -0.51 11.64 5.79
C PHE A 227 0.57 11.37 6.85
N LEU A 228 1.85 11.57 6.53
CA LEU A 228 2.95 11.36 7.49
C LEU A 228 2.88 12.33 8.68
N PHE A 229 2.45 13.57 8.46
CA PHE A 229 2.15 14.49 9.56
C PHE A 229 1.05 13.94 10.47
N TYR A 230 -0.03 13.41 9.89
CA TYR A 230 -1.11 12.81 10.67
C TYR A 230 -0.65 11.57 11.43
N VAL A 231 0.04 10.62 10.79
CA VAL A 231 0.59 9.40 11.43
C VAL A 231 1.45 9.77 12.62
N HIS A 232 2.29 10.79 12.47
CA HIS A 232 3.27 11.18 13.48
C HIS A 232 2.84 12.37 14.34
N ARG A 233 1.58 12.77 14.32
CA ARG A 233 1.07 13.97 15.03
C ARG A 233 1.39 14.00 16.53
N SER A 234 1.56 12.84 17.15
CA SER A 234 1.95 12.66 18.56
C SER A 234 3.35 12.07 18.76
N THR A 235 4.13 11.86 17.69
CA THR A 235 5.50 11.35 17.77
C THR A 235 6.49 12.50 17.97
N PRO A 236 7.28 12.55 19.05
CA PRO A 236 8.33 13.55 19.25
C PRO A 236 9.42 13.48 18.17
N ASN A 237 10.09 14.61 17.91
CA ASN A 237 11.15 14.69 16.88
C ASN A 237 12.29 13.68 17.11
N ARG A 238 12.72 13.48 18.36
CA ARG A 238 13.77 12.50 18.70
C ARG A 238 13.35 11.07 18.35
N GLU A 239 12.06 10.73 18.44
CA GLU A 239 11.57 9.42 18.02
C GLU A 239 11.50 9.31 16.49
N LEU A 240 11.08 10.37 15.79
CA LEU A 240 11.13 10.41 14.33
C LEU A 240 12.55 10.20 13.80
N GLU A 241 13.56 10.82 14.41
CA GLU A 241 14.96 10.60 14.03
C GLU A 241 15.39 9.14 14.15
N LYS A 242 14.92 8.43 15.18
CA LYS A 242 15.17 6.98 15.33
C LYS A 242 14.52 6.18 14.21
N VAL A 243 13.28 6.51 13.86
CA VAL A 243 12.55 5.87 12.75
C VAL A 243 13.29 6.09 11.43
N ILE A 244 13.67 7.34 11.13
CA ILE A 244 14.49 7.69 9.96
C ILE A 244 15.77 6.86 9.95
N GLY A 245 16.48 6.78 11.09
CA GLY A 245 17.71 5.99 11.23
C GLY A 245 17.53 4.51 10.86
N LEU A 246 16.38 3.90 11.20
CA LEU A 246 16.07 2.53 10.83
C LEU A 246 15.81 2.37 9.34
N TYR A 247 15.09 3.30 8.72
CA TYR A 247 14.87 3.27 7.27
C TYR A 247 16.14 3.55 6.46
N THR A 248 17.08 4.34 6.99
CA THR A 248 18.37 4.62 6.32
C THR A 248 19.40 3.48 6.38
N ARG A 249 19.06 2.34 6.99
CA ARG A 249 19.97 1.19 7.03
C ARG A 249 20.26 0.66 5.62
N PRO A 250 21.49 0.24 5.31
CA PRO A 250 21.88 -0.15 3.95
C PRO A 250 20.99 -1.23 3.34
N GLU A 251 20.62 -2.26 4.12
CA GLU A 251 19.79 -3.37 3.65
C GLU A 251 18.36 -2.92 3.34
N MET A 252 17.82 -2.00 4.14
CA MET A 252 16.53 -1.37 3.89
C MET A 252 16.56 -0.54 2.60
N GLN A 253 17.57 0.32 2.44
CA GLN A 253 17.69 1.18 1.25
C GLN A 253 17.92 0.37 -0.04
N LEU A 254 18.75 -0.67 0.02
CA LEU A 254 18.97 -1.57 -1.11
C LEU A 254 17.69 -2.28 -1.52
N TRP A 255 16.88 -2.71 -0.55
CA TRP A 255 15.60 -3.32 -0.85
C TRP A 255 14.62 -2.30 -1.45
N LEU A 256 14.34 -1.19 -0.75
CA LEU A 256 13.33 -0.21 -1.20
C LEU A 256 13.66 0.35 -2.59
N SER A 257 14.92 0.69 -2.85
CA SER A 257 15.37 1.16 -4.17
C SER A 257 15.28 0.07 -5.24
N GLY A 258 15.55 -1.19 -4.87
CA GLY A 258 15.35 -2.33 -5.74
C GLY A 258 13.89 -2.50 -6.14
N VAL A 259 12.97 -2.36 -5.18
CA VAL A 259 11.52 -2.45 -5.43
C VAL A 259 11.07 -1.30 -6.29
N GLN A 260 11.42 -0.06 -5.94
CA GLN A 260 11.08 1.11 -6.73
C GLN A 260 11.52 0.95 -8.19
N LYS A 261 12.76 0.52 -8.42
CA LYS A 261 13.28 0.29 -9.77
C LYS A 261 12.53 -0.82 -10.49
N GLN A 262 12.20 -1.92 -9.81
CA GLN A 262 11.45 -3.02 -10.40
C GLN A 262 10.03 -2.58 -10.79
N LEU A 263 9.37 -1.79 -9.95
CA LEU A 263 8.04 -1.25 -10.25
C LEU A 263 8.08 -0.23 -11.39
N ALA A 264 9.12 0.59 -11.48
CA ALA A 264 9.28 1.56 -12.57
C ALA A 264 9.61 0.89 -13.93
N ALA A 265 10.16 -0.33 -13.92
CA ALA A 265 10.60 -1.01 -15.15
C ALA A 265 9.43 -1.57 -15.98
N GLY A 266 8.29 -1.91 -15.37
CA GLY A 266 7.12 -2.46 -16.05
C GLY A 266 7.30 -3.91 -16.51
#